data_AF-A0A848J963-F1
#
_entry.id   AF-A0A848J963-F1
#
_cell.length_a   1.000
_cell.length_b   1.000
_cell.length_c   1.000
_cell.angle_alpha   90.00
_cell.angle_beta   90.00
_cell.angle_gamma   90.00
#
_symmetry.space_group_name_H-M   'P 1'
#
loop_
_entity.id
_entity.type
_entity.pdbx_description
1 polymer ?
#
loop_
_entity_poly.entity_id
_entity_poly.type
_entity_poly.pdbx_seq_one_letter_code
_entity_poly.pdbx_strand_id
1 'polypeptide(L)'
;MNRVLLILATILFVSCQTETELFDDVNEMAEFDRDYKLTLIQSGKESGFLEPIMEYSLYMVDSIDFRNLENSVLTNDMFKEGTFYLNIELNDYIYENDLDIINMSRSLITKNKYDKVYYLYLLSDGKTIAVCKINS
;
A
#
# COMPACT_ATOMS: atom_id res chain seq x y z
N MET A 1 11.24 -46.26 -8.13
CA MET A 1 10.01 -45.54 -7.76
C MET A 1 10.04 -45.25 -6.26
N ASN A 2 9.54 -44.08 -5.84
CA ASN A 2 9.41 -43.62 -4.44
C ASN A 2 10.62 -42.99 -3.72
N ARG A 3 11.29 -42.01 -4.34
CA ARG A 3 12.01 -40.96 -3.58
C ARG A 3 11.85 -39.53 -4.10
N VAL A 4 11.08 -39.32 -5.18
CA VAL A 4 10.88 -37.99 -5.78
C VAL A 4 9.62 -37.29 -5.24
N LEU A 5 8.71 -38.02 -4.58
CA LEU A 5 7.42 -37.50 -4.10
C LEU A 5 7.50 -36.63 -2.84
N LEU A 6 8.66 -36.50 -2.20
CA LEU A 6 8.81 -35.79 -0.92
C LEU A 6 9.43 -34.38 -1.04
N ILE A 7 9.80 -33.92 -2.23
CA ILE A 7 10.38 -32.59 -2.43
C ILE A 7 9.37 -31.60 -3.06
N LEU A 8 8.20 -32.07 -3.51
CA LEU A 8 7.15 -31.21 -4.07
C LEU A 8 6.16 -30.63 -3.05
N ALA A 9 6.34 -30.88 -1.75
CA ALA A 9 5.40 -30.42 -0.71
C ALA A 9 5.87 -29.14 0.02
N THR A 10 7.08 -28.64 -0.23
CA THR A 10 7.62 -27.46 0.47
C THR A 10 7.36 -26.13 -0.25
N ILE A 11 6.64 -26.12 -1.38
CA ILE A 11 6.29 -24.88 -2.11
C ILE A 11 4.86 -24.38 -1.76
N LEU A 12 4.07 -25.13 -0.99
CA LEU A 12 2.65 -24.82 -0.73
C LEU A 12 2.38 -24.00 0.56
N PHE A 13 3.40 -23.44 1.20
CA PHE A 13 3.25 -22.66 2.44
C PHE A 13 3.95 -21.29 2.40
N VAL A 14 4.08 -20.67 1.22
CA VAL A 14 4.29 -19.22 1.17
C VAL A 14 2.94 -18.57 1.44
N SER A 15 2.70 -18.39 2.74
CA SER A 15 1.77 -17.45 3.37
C SER A 15 0.69 -16.85 2.45
N CYS A 16 -0.56 -17.20 2.78
CA CYS A 16 -1.77 -16.45 2.46
C CYS A 16 -1.77 -15.08 3.17
N GLN A 17 -0.68 -14.31 3.01
CA GLN A 17 -0.62 -12.92 3.43
C GLN A 17 -1.56 -12.20 2.47
N THR A 18 -2.66 -11.66 3.00
CA THR A 18 -3.68 -11.00 2.20
C THR A 18 -2.98 -9.95 1.36
N GLU A 19 -3.14 -10.02 0.03
CA GLU A 19 -2.41 -9.15 -0.91
C GLU A 19 -2.56 -7.67 -0.55
N THR A 20 -3.62 -7.30 0.17
CA THR A 20 -4.09 -5.94 0.48
C THR A 20 -3.88 -5.48 1.92
N GLU A 21 -3.15 -6.20 2.79
CA GLU A 21 -3.08 -5.92 4.24
C GLU A 21 -2.82 -4.45 4.59
N LEU A 22 -1.87 -3.78 3.91
CA LEU A 22 -1.58 -2.37 4.15
C LEU A 22 -2.75 -1.45 3.76
N PHE A 23 -3.46 -1.77 2.68
CA PHE A 23 -4.64 -0.99 2.30
C PHE A 23 -5.81 -1.27 3.22
N ASP A 24 -5.98 -2.51 3.70
CA ASP A 24 -7.05 -2.88 4.63
C ASP A 24 -6.92 -2.06 5.93
N ASP A 25 -5.70 -1.88 6.44
CA ASP A 25 -5.42 -0.98 7.57
C ASP A 25 -5.87 0.47 7.29
N VAL A 26 -5.54 1.01 6.10
CA VAL A 26 -5.95 2.37 5.70
C VAL A 26 -7.46 2.46 5.55
N ASN A 27 -8.09 1.44 4.97
CA ASN A 27 -9.53 1.34 4.76
C ASN A 27 -10.29 1.34 6.10
N GLU A 28 -9.77 0.60 7.08
CA GLU A 28 -10.29 0.60 8.45
C GLU A 28 -10.10 1.97 9.13
N MET A 29 -8.91 2.57 9.02
CA MET A 29 -8.63 3.88 9.63
C MET A 29 -9.47 5.01 9.04
N ALA A 30 -9.71 4.96 7.75
CA ALA A 30 -10.47 5.97 7.03
C ALA A 30 -11.99 5.72 7.08
N GLU A 31 -12.41 4.56 7.60
CA GLU A 31 -13.81 4.12 7.61
C GLU A 31 -14.46 4.25 6.23
N PHE A 32 -13.79 3.80 5.17
CA PHE A 32 -14.36 3.88 3.83
C PHE A 32 -15.59 2.96 3.71
N ASP A 33 -16.70 3.52 3.23
CA ASP A 33 -17.98 2.81 3.03
C ASP A 33 -17.98 1.82 1.85
N ARG A 34 -16.83 1.57 1.22
CA ARG A 34 -16.71 0.78 -0.01
C ARG A 34 -15.56 -0.22 0.08
N ASP A 35 -15.83 -1.43 -0.41
CA ASP A 35 -14.82 -2.44 -0.66
C ASP A 35 -14.13 -2.17 -2.01
N TYR A 36 -12.88 -1.72 -1.97
CA TYR A 36 -12.06 -1.52 -3.16
C TYR A 36 -11.41 -2.83 -3.60
N LYS A 37 -11.56 -3.19 -4.88
CA LYS A 37 -10.87 -4.36 -5.44
C LYS A 37 -9.49 -3.97 -5.93
N LEU A 38 -8.48 -4.38 -5.16
CA LEU A 38 -7.09 -4.13 -5.47
C LEU A 38 -6.40 -5.37 -6.01
N THR A 39 -5.46 -5.17 -6.92
CA THR A 39 -4.52 -6.20 -7.38
C THR A 39 -3.11 -5.77 -7.00
N LEU A 40 -2.40 -6.57 -6.21
CA LEU A 40 -1.03 -6.26 -5.82
C LEU A 40 -0.11 -6.31 -7.05
N ILE A 41 0.62 -5.22 -7.28
CA ILE A 41 1.66 -5.12 -8.31
C ILE A 41 3.00 -5.53 -7.72
N GLN A 42 3.36 -4.90 -6.60
CA GLN A 42 4.64 -5.06 -5.94
C GLN A 42 4.49 -4.68 -4.47
N SER A 43 5.27 -5.31 -3.60
CA SER A 43 5.44 -4.89 -2.22
C SER A 43 6.89 -5.07 -1.79
N GLY A 44 7.27 -4.34 -0.76
CA GLY A 44 8.61 -4.42 -0.21
C GLY A 44 8.64 -3.91 1.23
N LYS A 45 9.77 -4.15 1.89
CA LYS A 45 9.99 -3.74 3.28
C LYS A 45 11.44 -3.37 3.50
N GLU A 46 11.66 -2.35 4.32
CA GLU A 46 12.98 -1.96 4.76
C GLU A 46 13.28 -2.59 6.12
N SER A 47 14.39 -3.32 6.20
CA SER A 47 14.75 -4.10 7.39
C SER A 47 15.10 -3.18 8.56
N GLY A 48 14.43 -3.39 9.71
CA GLY A 48 14.83 -2.83 10.99
C GLY A 48 15.44 -3.89 11.91
N PHE A 49 15.65 -3.52 13.18
CA PHE A 49 16.30 -4.41 14.16
C PHE A 49 15.38 -5.56 14.64
N LEU A 50 14.12 -5.24 14.98
CA LEU A 50 13.13 -6.22 15.44
C LEU A 50 11.94 -6.33 14.47
N GLU A 51 11.49 -5.19 13.94
CA GLU A 51 10.43 -5.07 12.95
C GLU A 51 10.93 -4.25 11.76
N PRO A 52 10.31 -4.35 10.56
CA PRO A 52 10.62 -3.46 9.46
C PRO A 52 10.43 -2.01 9.90
N ILE A 53 11.33 -1.11 9.52
CA ILE A 53 11.11 0.33 9.76
C ILE A 53 10.08 0.92 8.79
N MET A 54 9.90 0.25 7.65
CA MET A 54 8.87 0.59 6.67
C MET A 54 8.45 -0.62 5.85
N GLU A 55 7.20 -0.60 5.43
CA GLU A 55 6.59 -1.52 4.47
C GLU A 55 5.85 -0.70 3.40
N TYR A 56 5.84 -1.17 2.17
CA TYR A 56 5.03 -0.57 1.11
C TYR A 56 4.37 -1.62 0.23
N SER A 57 3.25 -1.25 -0.38
CA SER A 57 2.57 -2.01 -1.42
C SER A 57 2.07 -1.07 -2.51
N LEU A 58 2.27 -1.47 -3.76
CA LEU A 58 1.71 -0.86 -4.96
C LEU A 58 0.55 -1.72 -5.45
N TYR A 59 -0.58 -1.09 -5.71
CA TYR A 59 -1.81 -1.75 -6.15
C TYR A 59 -2.33 -1.14 -7.44
N MET A 60 -2.88 -2.00 -8.28
CA MET A 60 -3.77 -1.59 -9.36
C MET A 60 -5.21 -1.65 -8.89
N VAL A 61 -6.00 -0.67 -9.30
CA VAL A 61 -7.44 -0.55 -9.05
C VAL A 61 -8.15 -0.15 -10.35
N ASP A 62 -9.42 -0.54 -10.51
CA ASP A 62 -10.22 -0.07 -11.65
C ASP A 62 -10.38 1.45 -11.63
N SER A 63 -10.42 2.08 -12.80
CA SER A 63 -10.54 3.55 -12.93
C SER A 63 -11.77 4.16 -12.24
N ILE A 64 -12.89 3.42 -12.16
CA ILE A 64 -14.10 3.88 -11.45
C ILE A 64 -13.83 3.87 -9.94
N ASP A 65 -13.25 2.78 -9.45
CA ASP A 65 -12.89 2.62 -8.05
C ASP A 65 -11.78 3.60 -7.63
N PHE A 66 -10.83 3.90 -8.52
CA PHE A 66 -9.81 4.93 -8.29
C PHE A 66 -10.45 6.29 -8.06
N ARG A 67 -11.38 6.72 -8.93
CA ARG A 67 -12.05 8.03 -8.78
C ARG A 67 -12.91 8.09 -7.52
N ASN A 68 -13.52 6.97 -7.13
CA ASN A 68 -14.25 6.89 -5.88
C ASN A 68 -13.30 7.03 -4.69
N LEU A 69 -12.18 6.31 -4.70
CA LEU A 69 -11.15 6.40 -3.67
C LEU A 69 -10.56 7.80 -3.57
N GLU A 70 -10.26 8.43 -4.71
CA GLU A 70 -9.79 9.81 -4.78
C GLU A 70 -10.77 10.76 -4.09
N ASN A 71 -12.05 10.70 -4.42
CA ASN A 71 -13.07 11.51 -3.78
C ASN A 71 -13.18 11.21 -2.27
N SER A 72 -13.16 9.94 -1.87
CA SER A 72 -13.18 9.52 -0.47
C SER A 72 -11.98 10.10 0.30
N VAL A 73 -10.78 10.05 -0.27
CA VAL A 73 -9.56 10.60 0.35
C VAL A 73 -9.62 12.12 0.45
N LEU A 74 -10.02 12.81 -0.63
CA LEU A 74 -10.02 14.28 -0.68
C LEU A 74 -11.08 14.92 0.25
N THR A 75 -12.16 14.20 0.54
CA THR A 75 -13.27 14.68 1.39
C THR A 75 -13.19 14.19 2.83
N ASN A 76 -12.37 13.18 3.12
CA ASN A 76 -12.21 12.63 4.46
C ASN A 76 -11.25 13.48 5.30
N ASP A 77 -11.68 13.87 6.49
CA ASP A 77 -10.94 14.75 7.39
C ASP A 77 -9.83 14.04 8.16
N MET A 78 -9.82 12.70 8.18
CA MET A 78 -8.75 11.88 8.73
C MET A 78 -7.46 12.01 7.91
N PHE A 79 -7.56 12.22 6.61
CA PHE A 79 -6.41 12.46 5.75
C PHE A 79 -5.88 13.89 5.93
N LYS A 80 -4.59 13.98 6.26
CA LYS A 80 -3.84 15.22 6.42
C LYS A 80 -2.84 15.40 5.28
N GLU A 81 -2.27 16.60 5.21
CA GLU A 81 -1.13 16.87 4.35
C GLU A 81 0.01 15.94 4.72
N GLY A 82 0.49 15.18 3.74
CA GLY A 82 1.59 14.26 3.90
C GLY A 82 2.88 14.78 3.30
N THR A 83 3.92 13.99 3.48
CA THR A 83 5.20 14.18 2.79
C THR A 83 5.48 12.96 1.94
N PHE A 84 6.39 13.12 0.99
CA PHE A 84 6.85 11.99 0.21
C PHE A 84 7.83 11.19 1.06
N TYR A 85 7.52 9.91 1.28
CA TYR A 85 8.43 9.01 1.95
C TYR A 85 9.42 8.43 0.95
N LEU A 86 10.71 8.59 1.24
CA LEU A 86 11.78 8.12 0.37
C LEU A 86 11.91 6.59 0.47
N ASN A 87 11.45 5.87 -0.55
CA ASN A 87 11.70 4.44 -0.71
C ASN A 87 12.26 4.19 -2.11
N ILE A 88 13.47 3.61 -2.22
CA ILE A 88 14.16 3.47 -3.51
C ILE A 88 13.30 2.73 -4.55
N GLU A 89 12.70 1.60 -4.16
CA GLU A 89 11.91 0.78 -5.10
C GLU A 89 10.62 1.48 -5.57
N LEU A 90 9.90 2.16 -4.68
CA LEU A 90 8.72 2.95 -5.01
C LEU A 90 9.10 4.18 -5.86
N ASN A 91 10.21 4.84 -5.52
CA ASN A 91 10.71 5.98 -6.28
C ASN A 91 11.05 5.58 -7.71
N ASP A 92 11.77 4.46 -7.87
CA ASP A 92 12.13 3.92 -9.17
C ASP A 92 10.87 3.59 -9.97
N TYR A 93 9.87 2.94 -9.36
CA TYR A 93 8.59 2.68 -10.01
C TYR A 93 7.90 3.95 -10.51
N ILE A 94 7.78 4.97 -9.65
CA ILE A 94 7.13 6.24 -10.00
C ILE A 94 7.88 6.94 -11.13
N TYR A 95 9.22 7.00 -11.04
CA TYR A 95 10.07 7.69 -12.02
C TYR A 95 10.11 6.96 -13.37
N GLU A 96 10.28 5.64 -13.39
CA GLU A 96 10.33 4.85 -14.63
C GLU A 96 9.01 4.87 -15.41
N ASN A 97 7.89 5.11 -14.72
CA ASN A 97 6.55 5.16 -15.32
C ASN A 97 6.04 6.59 -15.55
N ASP A 98 6.85 7.63 -15.31
CA ASP A 98 6.47 9.05 -15.45
C ASP A 98 5.18 9.40 -14.67
N LEU A 99 5.11 8.95 -13.42
CA LEU A 99 3.96 9.12 -12.54
C LEU A 99 4.19 10.25 -11.54
N ASP A 100 3.09 10.89 -11.15
CA ASP A 100 3.05 11.90 -10.08
C ASP A 100 2.09 11.46 -8.98
N ILE A 101 2.32 11.93 -7.74
CA ILE A 101 1.38 11.73 -6.63
C ILE A 101 0.39 12.90 -6.60
N ILE A 102 -0.88 12.63 -6.84
CA ILE A 102 -1.89 13.68 -7.03
C ILE A 102 -2.57 14.12 -5.72
N ASN A 103 -2.46 13.35 -4.65
CA ASN A 103 -3.15 13.60 -3.39
C ASN A 103 -2.22 13.98 -2.23
N MET A 104 -1.06 14.59 -2.50
CA MET A 104 -0.08 14.98 -1.46
C MET A 104 -0.68 15.83 -0.32
N SER A 105 -1.64 16.69 -0.63
CA SER A 105 -2.36 17.51 0.35
C SER A 105 -3.27 16.71 1.29
N ARG A 106 -3.53 15.44 0.97
CA ARG A 106 -4.41 14.50 1.68
C ARG A 106 -3.88 13.06 1.55
N SER A 107 -2.60 12.84 1.86
CA SER A 107 -1.97 11.52 1.71
C SER A 107 -1.62 10.83 3.04
N LEU A 108 -1.59 11.57 4.15
CA LEU A 108 -1.18 11.05 5.46
C LEU A 108 -2.40 10.64 6.29
N ILE A 109 -2.38 9.43 6.87
CA ILE A 109 -3.36 8.97 7.85
C ILE A 109 -2.67 8.23 9.00
N THR A 110 -3.18 8.42 10.22
CA THR A 110 -2.68 7.74 11.42
C THR A 110 -3.77 7.70 12.49
N LYS A 111 -3.84 6.61 13.28
CA LYS A 111 -4.76 6.51 14.41
C LYS A 111 -4.37 7.45 15.55
N ASN A 112 -3.06 7.62 15.82
CA ASN A 112 -2.55 8.62 16.75
C ASN A 112 -1.07 8.97 16.43
N LYS A 113 -0.58 10.13 16.90
CA LYS A 113 0.78 10.63 16.59
C LYS A 113 1.96 9.78 17.12
N TYR A 114 1.68 8.78 17.94
CA TYR A 114 2.64 7.82 18.49
C TYR A 114 2.46 6.42 17.89
N ASP A 115 1.45 6.21 17.05
CA ASP A 115 1.18 4.97 16.35
C ASP A 115 1.86 4.96 14.98
N LYS A 116 1.68 3.84 14.28
CA LYS A 116 2.05 3.65 12.88
C LYS A 116 1.49 4.76 12.00
N VAL A 117 2.34 5.25 11.11
CA VAL A 117 2.00 6.28 10.13
C VAL A 117 1.79 5.62 8.79
N TYR A 118 0.67 5.93 8.14
CA TYR A 118 0.37 5.43 6.80
C TYR A 118 0.32 6.59 5.81
N TYR A 119 0.87 6.34 4.64
CA TYR A 119 0.72 7.19 3.47
C TYR A 119 -0.04 6.43 2.40
N LEU A 120 -1.14 7.02 1.92
CA LEU A 120 -1.85 6.57 0.73
C LEU A 120 -1.56 7.54 -0.39
N TYR A 121 -0.87 7.09 -1.43
CA TYR A 121 -0.55 7.86 -2.62
C TYR A 121 -1.43 7.41 -3.77
N LEU A 122 -2.13 8.35 -4.40
CA LEU A 122 -2.87 8.15 -5.63
C LEU A 122 -1.96 8.63 -6.78
N LEU A 123 -1.72 7.77 -7.77
CA LEU A 123 -0.82 8.09 -8.88
C LEU A 123 -1.58 8.69 -10.08
N SER A 124 -0.89 9.52 -10.86
CA SER A 124 -1.45 10.31 -11.97
C SER A 124 -2.01 9.49 -13.13
N ASP A 125 -1.75 8.18 -13.19
CA ASP A 125 -2.32 7.28 -14.19
C ASP A 125 -3.81 6.93 -13.95
N GLY A 126 -4.36 7.32 -12.80
CA GLY A 126 -5.78 7.13 -12.48
C GLY A 126 -6.16 5.68 -12.19
N LYS A 127 -5.19 4.81 -11.90
CA LYS A 127 -5.43 3.38 -11.65
C LYS A 127 -4.41 2.74 -10.68
N THR A 128 -3.34 3.43 -10.34
CA THR A 128 -2.31 2.90 -9.44
C THR A 128 -2.31 3.66 -8.12
N ILE A 129 -2.27 2.92 -7.02
CA ILE A 129 -2.14 3.49 -5.68
C ILE A 129 -0.94 2.85 -4.97
N ALA A 130 -0.28 3.62 -4.10
CA ALA A 130 0.75 3.12 -3.21
C ALA A 130 0.32 3.33 -1.77
N VAL A 131 0.55 2.32 -0.93
CA VAL A 131 0.40 2.44 0.52
C VAL A 131 1.76 2.21 1.16
N CYS A 132 2.22 3.18 1.95
CA CYS A 132 3.43 3.06 2.76
C CYS A 132 3.05 3.07 4.23
N LYS A 133 3.64 2.18 5.02
CA LYS A 133 3.51 2.12 6.46
C LYS A 133 4.89 2.35 7.07
N ILE A 134 4.99 3.32 7.97
CA ILE A 134 6.21 3.64 8.69
C ILE A 134 6.02 3.28 10.15
N ASN A 135 6.91 2.44 10.67
CA ASN A 135 6.97 2.10 12.08
C ASN A 135 7.96 3.09 12.74
N SER A 136 7.47 3.86 13.73
CA SER A 136 8.29 4.78 14.54
C SER A 136 8.91 4.10 15.75
#